data_AF-A0A927BBR7-F1
#
_entry.id   AF-A0A927BBR7-F1
#
_cell.length_a   1.000
_cell.length_b   1.000
_cell.length_c   1.000
_cell.angle_alpha   90.00
_cell.angle_beta   90.00
_cell.angle_gamma   90.00
#
_symmetry.space_group_name_H-M   'P 1'
#
loop_
_entity.id
_entity.type
_entity.pdbx_description
1 polymer ?
#
loop_
_entity_poly.entity_id
_entity_poly.type
_entity_poly.pdbx_seq_one_letter_code
_entity_poly.pdbx_strand_id
1 'polypeptide(L)'
;MKNNVSLYDINAYAPGVKIDLKEYKPDLSKPFYFYLEIYVKYSGVGDTDDLFSVVIANPAGLTEYYQNEHTQKEVAFGDKIIIFKYNYSYEILHQFIENLVDMCNGRNVYESSILLQRFFVKVDFLRSFPNGDYYTLFNTIKRGKKS
;
A
#
# COMPACT_ATOMS: atom_id res chain seq x y z
N MET A 1 18.26 12.72 -10.53
CA MET A 1 18.61 11.45 -11.21
C MET A 1 17.33 10.67 -11.43
N LYS A 2 17.23 9.94 -12.54
CA LYS A 2 16.06 9.14 -12.90
C LYS A 2 16.20 7.74 -12.29
N ASN A 3 15.11 7.20 -11.76
CA ASN A 3 15.09 5.89 -11.14
C ASN A 3 14.21 4.92 -11.94
N ASN A 4 14.46 3.63 -11.74
CA ASN A 4 13.51 2.58 -12.08
C ASN A 4 12.66 2.31 -10.84
N VAL A 5 11.35 2.20 -11.02
CA VAL A 5 10.38 1.97 -9.96
C VAL A 5 9.67 0.67 -10.27
N SER A 6 9.63 -0.23 -9.29
CA SER A 6 9.02 -1.55 -9.46
C SER A 6 8.15 -1.91 -8.27
N LEU A 7 7.04 -2.57 -8.54
CA LEU A 7 6.23 -3.22 -7.53
C LEU A 7 6.99 -4.44 -7.00
N TYR A 8 7.19 -4.52 -5.69
CA TYR A 8 7.91 -5.62 -5.05
C TYR A 8 6.97 -6.63 -4.41
N ASP A 9 5.94 -6.16 -3.70
CA ASP A 9 4.98 -7.03 -3.02
C ASP A 9 3.63 -6.31 -2.79
N ILE A 10 2.57 -7.10 -2.65
CA ILE A 10 1.25 -6.64 -2.21
C ILE A 10 0.73 -7.59 -1.13
N ASN A 11 0.49 -7.07 0.06
CA ASN A 11 -0.19 -7.79 1.13
C ASN A 11 -1.62 -7.27 1.29
N ALA A 12 -2.56 -8.14 1.66
CA ALA A 12 -3.96 -7.77 1.85
C ALA A 12 -4.51 -8.26 3.18
N TYR A 13 -5.42 -7.47 3.75
CA TYR A 13 -6.00 -7.73 5.05
C TYR A 13 -7.48 -7.36 5.07
N ALA A 14 -8.35 -8.29 5.43
CA ALA A 14 -9.66 -7.95 6.01
C ALA A 14 -9.43 -7.60 7.49
N PRO A 15 -10.37 -6.93 8.18
CA PRO A 15 -10.24 -6.61 9.60
C PRO A 15 -9.67 -7.77 10.44
N GLY A 16 -8.38 -7.65 10.81
CA GLY A 16 -7.63 -8.62 11.61
C GLY A 16 -7.15 -9.91 10.91
N VAL A 17 -7.37 -10.10 9.61
CA VAL A 17 -7.06 -11.37 8.91
C VAL A 17 -6.34 -11.11 7.58
N LYS A 18 -5.16 -11.70 7.41
CA LYS A 18 -4.44 -11.70 6.13
C LYS A 18 -5.25 -12.48 5.08
N ILE A 19 -5.42 -11.87 3.91
CA ILE A 19 -6.13 -12.44 2.77
C ILE A 19 -5.10 -12.86 1.72
N ASP A 20 -5.27 -14.05 1.14
CA ASP A 20 -4.62 -14.38 -0.13
C ASP A 20 -5.42 -13.75 -1.28
N LEU A 21 -4.91 -12.67 -1.86
CA LEU A 21 -5.58 -11.94 -2.93
C LEU A 21 -5.87 -12.79 -4.16
N LYS A 22 -5.03 -13.77 -4.48
CA LYS A 22 -5.21 -14.63 -5.68
C LYS A 22 -6.39 -15.57 -5.50
N GLU A 23 -6.65 -15.99 -4.27
CA GLU A 23 -7.76 -16.87 -3.92
C GLU A 23 -9.03 -16.10 -3.51
N TYR A 24 -8.89 -14.83 -3.11
CA TYR A 24 -9.97 -14.01 -2.62
C TYR A 24 -10.97 -13.62 -3.71
N LYS A 25 -12.21 -14.05 -3.54
CA LYS A 25 -13.33 -13.75 -4.42
C LYS A 25 -14.46 -13.15 -3.59
N PRO A 26 -14.50 -11.82 -3.39
CA PRO A 26 -15.57 -11.19 -2.65
C PRO A 26 -16.89 -11.35 -3.40
N ASP A 27 -17.96 -11.61 -2.65
CA ASP A 27 -19.32 -11.54 -3.17
C ASP A 27 -19.68 -10.08 -3.41
N LEU A 28 -19.68 -9.66 -4.67
CA LEU A 28 -19.94 -8.27 -5.08
C LEU A 28 -21.33 -7.77 -4.68
N SER A 29 -22.28 -8.67 -4.42
CA SER A 29 -23.63 -8.32 -3.98
C SER A 29 -23.72 -7.97 -2.48
N LYS A 30 -22.68 -8.32 -1.71
CA LYS A 30 -22.57 -8.04 -0.28
C LYS A 30 -21.57 -6.94 -0.02
N PRO A 31 -21.70 -6.20 1.09
CA PRO A 31 -20.66 -5.27 1.53
C PRO A 31 -19.31 -5.98 1.65
N PHE A 32 -18.26 -5.40 1.07
CA PHE A 32 -16.89 -5.83 1.34
C PHE A 32 -15.95 -4.64 1.35
N TYR A 33 -14.94 -4.73 2.20
CA TYR A 33 -13.74 -3.90 2.14
C TYR A 33 -12.55 -4.66 2.69
N PHE A 34 -11.36 -4.32 2.23
CA PHE A 34 -10.08 -4.83 2.74
C PHE A 34 -8.98 -3.81 2.47
N TYR A 35 -7.89 -3.91 3.21
CA TYR A 35 -6.71 -3.07 3.12
C TYR A 35 -5.67 -3.74 2.25
N LEU A 36 -4.96 -2.93 1.46
CA LEU A 36 -3.74 -3.34 0.76
C LEU A 36 -2.54 -2.61 1.33
N GLU A 37 -1.45 -3.34 1.49
CA GLU A 37 -0.10 -2.82 1.68
C GLU A 37 0.69 -3.05 0.39
N ILE A 38 1.15 -1.97 -0.23
CA ILE A 38 1.83 -1.97 -1.52
C ILE A 38 3.27 -1.55 -1.30
N TYR A 39 4.20 -2.46 -1.60
CA TYR A 39 5.64 -2.25 -1.43
C TYR A 39 6.26 -1.85 -2.77
N VAL A 40 6.84 -0.65 -2.83
CA VAL A 40 7.43 -0.09 -4.03
C VAL A 40 8.93 0.10 -3.82
N LYS A 41 9.72 -0.44 -4.75
CA LYS A 41 11.17 -0.31 -4.76
C LYS A 41 11.60 0.73 -5.78
N TYR A 42 12.47 1.65 -5.37
CA TYR A 42 13.16 2.59 -6.25
C TYR A 42 14.60 2.12 -6.43
N SER A 43 14.95 1.67 -7.63
CA SER A 43 16.30 1.21 -7.98
C SER A 43 17.10 2.31 -8.68
N GLY A 44 18.38 2.47 -8.31
CA GLY A 44 19.29 3.47 -8.89
C GLY A 44 20.39 3.93 -7.94
N VAL A 45 20.69 5.24 -7.92
CA VAL A 45 21.66 5.79 -6.95
C VAL A 45 20.96 5.97 -5.61
N GLY A 46 21.08 4.96 -4.75
CA GLY A 46 20.56 4.96 -3.38
C GLY A 46 19.22 4.27 -3.26
N ASP A 47 19.21 2.95 -3.48
CA ASP A 47 18.02 2.09 -3.36
C ASP A 47 17.21 2.42 -2.09
N THR A 48 15.93 2.75 -2.28
CA THR A 48 14.98 3.00 -1.19
C THR A 48 13.70 2.24 -1.48
N ASP A 49 13.04 1.79 -0.41
CA ASP A 49 11.72 1.17 -0.48
C ASP A 49 10.71 2.08 0.23
N ASP A 50 9.54 2.25 -0.38
CA ASP A 50 8.38 2.91 0.26
C ASP A 50 7.24 1.91 0.44
N LEU A 51 6.53 2.05 1.55
CA LEU A 51 5.29 1.35 1.81
C LEU A 51 4.11 2.30 1.62
N PHE A 52 3.09 1.83 0.91
CA PHE A 52 1.84 2.53 0.73
C PHE A 52 0.65 1.68 1.17
N SER A 53 -0.43 2.32 1.61
CA SER A 53 -1.70 1.65 1.93
C SER A 53 -2.86 2.23 1.14
N VAL A 54 -3.85 1.38 0.86
CA VAL A 54 -5.10 1.77 0.20
C VAL A 54 -6.22 0.83 0.62
N VAL A 55 -7.44 1.35 0.76
CA VAL A 55 -8.64 0.55 1.02
C VAL A 55 -9.29 0.19 -0.30
N ILE A 56 -9.63 -1.08 -0.47
CA ILE A 56 -10.45 -1.57 -1.58
C ILE A 56 -11.84 -1.84 -1.03
N ALA A 57 -12.88 -1.31 -1.68
CA ALA A 57 -14.26 -1.52 -1.25
C ALA A 57 -15.22 -1.57 -2.44
N ASN A 58 -16.40 -2.15 -2.23
CA ASN A 58 -17.58 -1.80 -3.04
C ASN A 58 -18.39 -0.67 -2.37
N PRO A 59 -19.39 -0.09 -3.07
CA PRO A 59 -20.17 1.01 -2.50
C PRO A 59 -20.84 0.68 -1.16
N ALA A 60 -21.32 -0.55 -0.97
CA ALA A 60 -21.97 -0.97 0.26
C ALA A 60 -20.95 -1.15 1.40
N GLY A 61 -19.79 -1.76 1.11
CA GLY A 61 -18.68 -1.91 2.05
C GLY A 61 -18.07 -0.58 2.47
N LEU A 62 -18.14 0.46 1.64
CA LEU A 62 -17.74 1.81 2.02
C LEU A 62 -18.59 2.38 3.16
N THR A 63 -19.89 2.09 3.15
CA THR A 63 -20.80 2.53 4.22
C THR A 63 -20.47 1.80 5.51
N GLU A 64 -20.23 0.49 5.45
CA GLU A 64 -19.81 -0.30 6.62
C GLU A 64 -18.44 0.12 7.16
N TYR A 65 -17.48 0.42 6.28
CA TYR A 65 -16.15 0.91 6.64
C TYR A 65 -16.27 2.16 7.52
N TYR A 66 -16.95 3.21 7.06
CA TYR A 66 -17.11 4.44 7.85
C TYR A 66 -17.96 4.29 9.11
N GLN A 67 -18.90 3.34 9.12
CA GLN A 67 -19.72 3.06 10.31
C GLN A 67 -18.93 2.35 11.41
N ASN A 68 -18.03 1.42 11.04
CA ASN A 68 -17.27 0.61 11.98
C ASN A 68 -15.96 1.28 12.43
N GLU A 69 -15.38 2.18 11.64
CA GLU A 69 -14.11 2.85 11.99
C GLU A 69 -14.15 3.71 13.26
N HIS A 70 -15.32 4.16 13.71
CA HIS A 70 -15.44 4.80 15.03
C HIS A 70 -15.13 3.86 16.20
N THR A 71 -15.03 2.54 15.98
CA THR A 71 -14.72 1.54 17.02
C THR A 71 -13.33 0.92 16.93
N GLN A 72 -12.56 1.15 15.86
CA GLN A 72 -11.19 0.64 15.73
C GLN A 72 -10.18 1.79 15.58
N LYS A 73 -9.50 2.08 16.71
CA LYS A 73 -8.59 3.21 16.95
C LYS A 73 -7.31 3.25 16.11
N GLU A 74 -7.17 2.48 15.04
CA GLU A 74 -5.89 2.30 14.34
C GLU A 74 -5.90 2.63 12.85
N VAL A 75 -7.02 3.06 12.29
CA VAL A 75 -7.04 3.50 10.88
C VAL A 75 -7.01 5.02 10.82
N ALA A 76 -5.93 5.53 10.24
CA ALA A 76 -5.62 6.94 10.21
C ALA A 76 -6.63 7.69 9.33
N PHE A 77 -7.13 8.83 9.83
CA PHE A 77 -7.76 9.85 9.00
C PHE A 77 -6.88 10.16 7.78
N GLY A 78 -7.24 9.65 6.59
CA GLY A 78 -6.45 9.85 5.37
C GLY A 78 -6.53 8.75 4.31
N ASP A 79 -7.17 7.61 4.61
CA ASP A 79 -7.21 6.46 3.71
C ASP A 79 -7.72 6.82 2.30
N LYS A 80 -6.89 6.48 1.31
CA LYS A 80 -7.29 6.48 -0.09
C LYS A 80 -8.12 5.24 -0.33
N ILE A 81 -9.25 5.40 -1.01
CA ILE A 81 -10.21 4.31 -1.24
C ILE A 81 -10.39 4.13 -2.74
N ILE A 82 -10.25 2.89 -3.20
CA ILE A 82 -10.55 2.46 -4.57
C ILE A 82 -11.85 1.66 -4.54
N ILE A 83 -12.83 2.10 -5.35
CA ILE A 83 -14.18 1.52 -5.37
C ILE A 83 -14.35 0.62 -6.60
N PHE A 84 -14.59 -0.67 -6.38
CA PHE A 84 -14.98 -1.62 -7.42
C PHE A 84 -16.47 -1.92 -7.33
N LYS A 85 -17.24 -1.51 -8.36
CA LYS A 85 -18.70 -1.66 -8.34
C LYS A 85 -19.19 -2.99 -8.89
N TYR A 86 -18.62 -3.46 -9.99
CA TYR A 86 -19.21 -4.55 -10.79
C TYR A 86 -18.23 -5.61 -11.28
N ASN A 87 -16.92 -5.42 -11.06
CA ASN A 87 -15.90 -6.20 -11.77
C ASN A 87 -14.58 -6.34 -10.98
N TYR A 88 -14.67 -6.68 -9.69
CA TYR A 88 -13.45 -7.00 -8.95
C TYR A 88 -12.87 -8.35 -9.42
N SER A 89 -11.59 -8.36 -9.76
CA SER A 89 -10.74 -9.55 -9.79
C SER A 89 -9.33 -9.18 -9.36
N TYR A 90 -8.57 -10.18 -8.89
CA TYR A 90 -7.16 -10.01 -8.55
C TYR A 90 -6.36 -9.42 -9.71
N GLU A 91 -6.56 -9.93 -10.93
CA GLU A 91 -5.82 -9.53 -12.12
C GLU A 91 -6.06 -8.06 -12.47
N ILE A 92 -7.30 -7.59 -12.35
CA ILE A 92 -7.66 -6.19 -12.61
C ILE A 92 -7.02 -5.29 -11.57
N LEU A 93 -7.08 -5.67 -10.28
CA LEU A 93 -6.47 -4.90 -9.20
C LEU A 93 -4.95 -4.85 -9.35
N HIS A 94 -4.31 -5.98 -9.61
CA HIS A 94 -2.86 -6.09 -9.79
C HIS A 94 -2.38 -5.25 -10.96
N GLN A 95 -3.02 -5.39 -12.13
CA GLN A 95 -2.69 -4.60 -13.31
C GLN A 95 -2.87 -3.10 -13.08
N PHE A 96 -3.91 -2.70 -12.35
CA PHE A 96 -4.12 -1.30 -11.98
C PHE A 96 -2.95 -0.76 -11.15
N ILE A 97 -2.50 -1.50 -10.14
CA ILE A 97 -1.38 -1.11 -9.27
C ILE A 97 -0.07 -1.08 -10.06
N GLU A 98 0.22 -2.11 -10.87
CA GLU A 98 1.42 -2.14 -11.72
C GLU A 98 1.48 -0.95 -12.68
N ASN A 99 0.37 -0.63 -13.36
CA ASN A 99 0.32 0.52 -14.26
C ASN A 99 0.62 1.83 -13.52
N LEU A 100 0.12 2.00 -12.30
CA LEU A 100 0.42 3.20 -11.50
C LEU A 100 1.90 3.27 -11.11
N VAL A 101 2.51 2.15 -10.75
CA VAL A 101 3.95 2.08 -10.43
C VAL A 101 4.79 2.33 -11.69
N ASP A 102 4.41 1.79 -12.83
CA ASP A 102 5.13 1.97 -14.09
C ASP A 102 5.14 3.42 -14.57
N MET A 103 4.08 4.19 -14.29
CA MET A 103 4.03 5.63 -14.57
C MET A 103 5.08 6.45 -13.81
N CYS A 104 5.72 5.86 -12.80
CA CYS A 104 6.83 6.46 -12.05
C CYS A 104 8.21 6.21 -12.68
N ASN A 105 8.33 5.29 -13.64
CA ASN A 105 9.61 5.01 -14.29
C ASN A 105 10.17 6.24 -15.01
N GLY A 106 11.47 6.48 -14.83
CA GLY A 106 12.15 7.64 -15.42
C GLY A 106 11.94 8.96 -14.66
N ARG A 107 11.22 8.95 -13.53
CA ARG A 107 11.09 10.08 -12.59
C ARG A 107 12.09 9.94 -11.45
N ASN A 108 12.25 10.99 -10.65
CA ASN A 108 13.04 10.90 -9.40
C ASN A 108 12.17 10.39 -8.23
N VAL A 109 12.80 9.94 -7.12
CA VAL A 109 12.08 9.38 -5.95
C VAL A 109 10.96 10.29 -5.45
N TYR A 110 11.24 11.60 -5.33
CA TYR A 110 10.29 12.56 -4.78
C TYR A 110 9.05 12.72 -5.67
N GLU A 111 9.24 12.87 -6.99
CA GLU A 111 8.16 12.95 -7.96
C GLU A 111 7.32 11.68 -7.99
N SER A 112 7.96 10.52 -7.96
CA SER A 112 7.28 9.23 -7.92
C SER A 112 6.46 9.06 -6.64
N SER A 113 7.03 9.42 -5.49
CA SER A 113 6.35 9.36 -4.20
C SER A 113 5.12 10.25 -4.18
N ILE A 114 5.20 11.49 -4.70
CA ILE A 114 4.03 12.38 -4.81
C ILE A 114 2.96 11.78 -5.72
N LEU A 115 3.35 11.22 -6.87
CA LEU A 115 2.39 10.62 -7.81
C LEU A 115 1.64 9.48 -7.13
N LEU A 116 2.35 8.57 -6.48
CA LEU A 116 1.75 7.45 -5.75
C LEU A 116 0.90 7.93 -4.57
N GLN A 117 1.31 8.96 -3.83
CA GLN A 117 0.54 9.54 -2.71
C GLN A 117 -0.83 10.12 -3.12
N ARG A 118 -1.03 10.42 -4.40
CA ARG A 118 -2.36 10.84 -4.89
C ARG A 118 -3.35 9.68 -4.88
N PHE A 119 -2.87 8.46 -5.10
CA PHE A 119 -3.66 7.25 -5.22
C PHE A 119 -3.63 6.38 -3.97
N PHE A 120 -2.51 6.38 -3.25
CA PHE A 120 -2.27 5.59 -2.04
C PHE A 120 -1.81 6.48 -0.89
N VAL A 121 -1.94 6.02 0.34
CA VAL A 121 -1.40 6.72 1.52
C VAL A 121 0.02 6.22 1.76
N LYS A 122 0.99 7.13 1.87
CA LYS A 122 2.33 6.73 2.27
C LYS A 122 2.30 6.31 3.74
N VAL A 123 2.68 5.07 4.02
CA VAL A 123 2.82 4.56 5.38
C VAL A 123 4.22 4.88 5.84
N ASP A 124 4.32 5.70 6.89
CA ASP A 124 5.61 5.97 7.49
C ASP A 124 6.07 4.72 8.23
N PHE A 125 7.10 4.04 7.72
CA PHE A 125 7.62 2.79 8.30
C PHE A 125 7.98 2.93 9.80
N LEU A 126 8.30 4.16 10.22
CA LEU A 126 8.60 4.51 11.61
C LEU A 126 7.37 4.52 12.53
N ARG A 127 6.15 4.71 11.99
CA ARG A 127 4.90 4.66 12.77
C ARG A 127 4.41 3.22 12.97
N SER A 128 4.71 2.32 12.05
CA SER A 128 4.35 0.89 12.14
C SER A 128 5.16 0.12 13.18
N PHE A 129 6.27 0.71 13.66
CA PHE A 129 7.13 0.17 14.72
C PHE A 129 7.14 1.09 15.95
N PRO A 130 6.02 1.24 16.69
CA PRO A 130 6.01 2.07 17.90
C PRO A 130 6.96 1.55 19.00
N ASN A 131 7.33 0.26 18.93
CA ASN A 131 8.22 -0.43 19.88
C ASN A 131 9.53 -0.93 19.25
N GLY A 132 9.81 -0.61 17.99
CA GLY A 132 11.09 -0.96 17.36
C GLY A 132 12.16 0.01 17.82
N ASP A 133 13.22 -0.49 18.47
CA ASP A 133 14.33 0.34 18.92
C ASP A 133 14.93 1.10 17.71
N TYR A 134 14.70 2.42 17.66
CA TYR A 134 15.13 3.32 16.60
C TYR A 134 16.63 3.19 16.30
N TYR A 135 17.43 2.76 17.29
CA TYR A 135 18.86 2.48 17.12
C TYR A 135 19.14 1.28 16.22
N THR A 136 18.27 0.28 16.17
CA THR A 136 18.46 -0.94 15.35
C THR A 136 18.27 -0.63 13.87
N LEU A 137 17.26 0.18 13.52
CA LEU A 137 16.98 0.59 12.15
C LEU A 137 18.12 1.45 11.57
N PHE A 138 18.62 2.41 12.35
CA PHE A 138 19.77 3.23 11.96
C PHE A 138 21.06 2.42 11.82
N ASN A 139 21.27 1.41 12.66
CA ASN A 139 22.44 0.52 12.57
C ASN A 139 22.39 -0.40 11.35
N THR A 140 21.21 -0.86 10.91
CA THR A 140 21.06 -1.65 9.68
C THR A 140 21.35 -0.80 8.44
N ILE A 141 20.87 0.45 8.40
CA ILE A 141 21.12 1.38 7.29
C ILE A 141 22.60 1.82 7.24
N LYS A 142 23.26 2.02 8.39
CA LYS A 142 24.69 2.37 8.43
C LYS A 142 25.64 1.20 8.16
N ARG A 143 25.24 -0.05 8.41
CA ARG A 143 26.10 -1.24 8.23
C ARG A 143 26.19 -1.73 6.78
N GLY A 144 25.45 -1.15 5.85
CA GLY A 144 25.60 -1.34 4.40
C GLY A 144 26.89 -0.76 3.78
N LYS A 145 27.94 -0.49 4.57
CA LYS A 145 29.30 -0.28 4.06
C LYS A 145 30.27 -1.26 4.70
N LYS A 146 30.58 -2.30 3.93
CA LYS A 146 31.85 -3.02 3.78
C LYS A 146 31.56 -4.10 2.73
N SER A 147 32.03 -3.96 1.50
CA SER A 147 33.45 -4.05 1.11
C SER A 147 33.73 -3.17 -0.09
#